data_AF-A0A6A6UR67-F1
#
_entry.id   AF-A0A6A6UR67-F1
#
_cell.length_a   1.000
_cell.length_b   1.000
_cell.length_c   1.000
_cell.angle_alpha   90.00
_cell.angle_beta   90.00
_cell.angle_gamma   90.00
#
_symmetry.space_group_name_H-M   'P 1'
#
loop_
_entity.id
_entity.type
_entity.pdbx_description
1 polymer ?
#
loop_
_entity_poly.entity_id
_entity_poly.type
_entity_poly.pdbx_seq_one_letter_code
_entity_poly.pdbx_strand_id
1 'polypeptide(L)'
;MDMDIAMHSGMVNEASDKTLTSENSRPSFFFHLIRTTSTPVHRVILYLWLYLRWYLGILLILWISPSTTAQESFLNCSSITDNYVGNAQAKFQVMDWVDRGLCIRKIGNDFQCYSSLQNVLANNLNEIRKAEYSGAAGVLALLPTIGALLGTPTNEIWRLLTMIPFGGVLAMASSFGGAMLPVKIKDYESAFMKKNIKGGLRGGKSTLTLSKDATADDQRIEQRADILMQRVEQKLLNELQDKVPKMYIWVGLIGMGMLLAGAHVAMAFVELGAVLPWWCSSKWWVHLWYLMVICSAAVDNYVQLPFSKQWKICLSDVPYDIDVARGDDITNYLPGNRDAIENIKKALPQLNTLKTGIARFAGTRQLPAEPRNILFVLVSVTDKSHRWSSTFLRSVSKISSIAVFIVGTACFASAQLLSIAMATFVLTCVLGSGIFGRAIASWIVTGIESADPMVHFVADEEREAHYVLARLFSIKLPGRSALPSRQVQVELNGHIFLDRRRVVHRSPWPMRILGIIASPYDLAKAVYKMPFGDGDVEEERLGKLEEGHEDRKGAQGEVQLKALRTDTFQSNDSSEADLFHGQVRRSTYASGDSST
;
A
#
# COMPACT_ATOMS: atom_id res chain seq x y z
N MET A 1 -60.96 27.55 -36.23
CA MET A 1 -60.00 26.94 -35.29
C MET A 1 -59.31 25.80 -36.04
N ASP A 2 -58.46 26.07 -37.05
CA ASP A 2 -57.22 26.91 -37.08
C ASP A 2 -56.11 26.25 -36.24
N MET A 3 -54.81 26.15 -36.58
CA MET A 3 -53.98 26.44 -37.76
C MET A 3 -52.55 25.84 -37.50
N ASP A 4 -51.69 25.42 -38.43
CA ASP A 4 -51.87 25.08 -39.86
C ASP A 4 -50.67 24.28 -40.47
N ILE A 5 -50.78 23.92 -41.76
CA ILE A 5 -49.75 23.66 -42.81
C ILE A 5 -48.23 23.60 -42.44
N ALA A 6 -47.55 22.52 -42.89
CA ALA A 6 -46.39 22.60 -43.81
C ALA A 6 -45.86 21.21 -44.24
N MET A 7 -46.39 20.66 -45.35
CA MET A 7 -45.62 19.70 -46.17
C MET A 7 -44.64 20.47 -47.05
N HIS A 8 -43.40 19.99 -47.18
CA HIS A 8 -42.55 20.35 -48.32
C HIS A 8 -41.97 19.10 -48.98
N SER A 9 -42.46 18.82 -50.19
CA SER A 9 -41.86 17.87 -51.11
C SER A 9 -40.65 18.52 -51.79
N GLY A 10 -39.59 17.74 -51.99
CA GLY A 10 -38.35 18.17 -52.65
C GLY A 10 -37.69 16.98 -53.34
N MET A 11 -38.16 16.66 -54.55
CA MET A 11 -37.46 15.71 -55.42
C MET A 11 -36.21 16.39 -56.00
N VAL A 12 -35.03 15.82 -55.71
CA VAL A 12 -33.84 15.97 -56.56
C VAL A 12 -33.30 14.58 -56.82
N ASN A 13 -33.20 14.22 -58.10
CA ASN A 13 -32.54 12.99 -58.52
C ASN A 13 -31.03 13.18 -58.43
N GLU A 14 -30.34 12.27 -57.75
CA GLU A 14 -28.92 12.06 -58.02
C GLU A 14 -28.62 10.55 -58.00
N ALA A 15 -28.13 10.05 -59.12
CA ALA A 15 -27.77 8.66 -59.27
C ALA A 15 -26.45 8.39 -58.54
N SER A 16 -26.42 7.41 -57.64
CA SER A 16 -25.17 6.91 -57.09
C SER A 16 -25.04 5.42 -57.35
N ASP A 17 -23.95 5.10 -58.03
CA ASP A 17 -23.57 3.78 -58.52
C ASP A 17 -22.75 3.03 -57.46
N LYS A 18 -22.73 1.69 -57.59
CA LYS A 18 -21.78 0.73 -56.99
C LYS A 18 -21.83 0.30 -55.51
N THR A 19 -21.53 -1.00 -55.42
CA THR A 19 -20.81 -1.76 -54.39
C THR A 19 -21.53 -2.19 -53.10
N LEU A 20 -22.00 -3.44 -53.15
CA LEU A 20 -22.00 -4.36 -52.00
C LEU A 20 -20.65 -4.26 -51.25
N THR A 21 -20.68 -4.00 -49.95
CA THR A 21 -19.62 -4.44 -49.04
C THR A 21 -20.20 -5.07 -47.78
N SER A 22 -19.88 -6.36 -47.64
CA SER A 22 -19.83 -7.18 -46.43
C SER A 22 -20.29 -6.55 -45.10
N GLU A 23 -21.30 -7.18 -44.51
CA GLU A 23 -21.80 -6.98 -43.16
C GLU A 23 -20.70 -7.25 -42.11
N ASN A 24 -19.91 -6.23 -41.80
CA ASN A 24 -18.76 -6.36 -40.90
C ASN A 24 -19.22 -6.19 -39.44
N SER A 25 -19.31 -7.31 -38.72
CA SER A 25 -19.78 -7.38 -37.34
C SER A 25 -19.04 -6.41 -36.42
N ARG A 26 -19.77 -5.50 -35.76
CA ARG A 26 -19.21 -4.55 -34.80
C ARG A 26 -18.56 -5.30 -33.63
N PRO A 27 -17.23 -5.20 -33.39
CA PRO A 27 -16.63 -5.75 -32.17
C PRO A 27 -17.22 -5.02 -30.96
N SER A 28 -17.68 -5.79 -29.97
CA SER A 28 -18.50 -5.24 -28.88
C SER A 28 -17.75 -4.19 -28.05
N PHE A 29 -18.44 -3.09 -27.75
CA PHE A 29 -17.98 -1.98 -26.90
C PHE A 29 -17.40 -2.46 -25.55
N PHE A 30 -17.90 -3.59 -25.04
CA PHE A 30 -17.40 -4.29 -23.86
C PHE A 30 -15.91 -4.65 -23.91
N PHE A 31 -15.40 -5.18 -25.04
CA PHE A 31 -13.98 -5.57 -25.14
C PHE A 31 -13.04 -4.35 -25.08
N HIS A 32 -13.49 -3.19 -25.55
CA HIS A 32 -12.70 -1.96 -25.49
C HIS A 32 -12.63 -1.34 -24.08
N LEU A 33 -13.68 -1.55 -23.26
CA LEU A 33 -13.72 -1.13 -21.85
C LEU A 33 -12.80 -1.98 -20.95
N ILE A 34 -12.66 -3.27 -21.28
CA ILE A 34 -11.77 -4.21 -20.55
C ILE A 34 -10.29 -3.91 -20.84
N ARG A 35 -9.95 -3.49 -22.07
CA ARG A 35 -8.54 -3.30 -22.46
C ARG A 35 -7.89 -2.04 -21.86
N THR A 36 -8.66 -0.98 -21.63
CA THR A 36 -8.18 0.31 -21.08
C THR A 36 -8.10 0.33 -19.54
N THR A 37 -8.71 -0.65 -18.86
CA THR A 37 -8.71 -0.79 -17.39
C THR A 37 -7.64 -1.76 -16.86
N SER A 38 -6.80 -2.31 -17.75
CA SER A 38 -5.85 -3.39 -17.45
C SER A 38 -4.81 -3.09 -16.35
N THR A 39 -4.24 -1.88 -16.30
CA THR A 39 -3.19 -1.55 -15.32
C THR A 39 -3.69 -1.33 -13.87
N PRO A 40 -4.82 -0.66 -13.58
CA PRO A 40 -5.35 -0.59 -12.21
C PRO A 40 -5.97 -1.91 -11.76
N VAL A 41 -6.73 -2.61 -12.62
CA VAL A 41 -7.35 -3.90 -12.28
C VAL A 41 -6.29 -4.93 -11.92
N HIS A 42 -5.18 -4.98 -12.65
CA HIS A 42 -4.07 -5.89 -12.32
C HIS A 42 -3.45 -5.59 -10.95
N ARG A 43 -3.39 -4.32 -10.50
CA ARG A 43 -2.95 -3.99 -9.12
C ARG A 43 -3.93 -4.46 -8.06
N VAL A 44 -5.24 -4.31 -8.29
CA VAL A 44 -6.28 -4.79 -7.35
C VAL A 44 -6.26 -6.32 -7.26
N ILE A 45 -6.23 -7.02 -8.40
CA ILE A 45 -6.09 -8.49 -8.47
C ILE A 45 -4.83 -8.96 -7.72
N LEU A 46 -3.75 -8.19 -7.78
CA LEU A 46 -2.46 -8.55 -7.18
C LEU A 46 -2.38 -8.26 -5.68
N TYR A 47 -3.02 -7.19 -5.18
CA TYR A 47 -3.26 -7.03 -3.74
C TYR A 47 -4.21 -8.10 -3.21
N LEU A 48 -5.29 -8.38 -3.95
CA LEU A 48 -6.21 -9.48 -3.67
C LEU A 48 -5.48 -10.82 -3.61
N TRP A 49 -4.58 -11.11 -4.55
CA TRP A 49 -3.80 -12.35 -4.59
C TRP A 49 -2.78 -12.45 -3.46
N LEU A 50 -2.10 -11.36 -3.10
CA LEU A 50 -1.22 -11.32 -1.93
C LEU A 50 -1.98 -11.54 -0.62
N TYR A 51 -3.14 -10.89 -0.47
CA TYR A 51 -4.03 -11.11 0.67
C TYR A 51 -4.53 -12.56 0.68
N LEU A 52 -5.06 -13.06 -0.44
CA LEU A 52 -5.54 -14.41 -0.61
C LEU A 52 -4.45 -15.45 -0.33
N ARG A 53 -3.18 -15.19 -0.68
CA ARG A 53 -2.06 -16.10 -0.39
C ARG A 53 -1.73 -16.17 1.11
N TRP A 54 -1.72 -15.05 1.82
CA TRP A 54 -1.55 -15.03 3.28
C TRP A 54 -2.75 -15.63 3.99
N TYR A 55 -3.95 -15.30 3.52
CA TYR A 55 -5.21 -15.83 4.00
C TYR A 55 -5.28 -17.34 3.80
N LEU A 56 -4.98 -17.85 2.60
CA LEU A 56 -4.81 -19.27 2.31
C LEU A 56 -3.76 -19.91 3.22
N GLY A 57 -2.68 -19.21 3.60
CA GLY A 57 -1.74 -19.70 4.61
C GLY A 57 -2.39 -19.92 5.98
N ILE A 58 -3.18 -18.95 6.46
CA ILE A 58 -3.94 -19.03 7.72
C ILE A 58 -5.03 -20.11 7.63
N LEU A 59 -5.82 -20.12 6.55
CA LEU A 59 -6.84 -21.15 6.29
C LEU A 59 -6.21 -22.54 6.18
N LEU A 60 -5.02 -22.68 5.57
CA LEU A 60 -4.31 -23.95 5.46
C LEU A 60 -3.75 -24.41 6.81
N ILE A 61 -3.30 -23.50 7.68
CA ILE A 61 -2.95 -23.84 9.08
C ILE A 61 -4.20 -24.31 9.85
N LEU A 62 -5.34 -23.61 9.69
CA LEU A 62 -6.64 -24.00 10.27
C LEU A 62 -7.24 -25.28 9.63
N TRP A 63 -6.78 -25.67 8.44
CA TRP A 63 -7.22 -26.88 7.74
C TRP A 63 -6.33 -28.08 8.05
N ILE A 64 -5.04 -27.84 8.28
CA ILE A 64 -4.05 -28.85 8.71
C ILE A 64 -4.14 -29.13 10.21
N SER A 65 -4.65 -28.19 11.03
CA SER A 65 -4.96 -28.50 12.44
C SER A 65 -5.90 -29.70 12.47
N PRO A 66 -5.46 -30.86 13.00
CA PRO A 66 -6.11 -32.12 12.71
C PRO A 66 -7.53 -32.10 13.27
N SER A 67 -8.52 -32.31 12.39
CA SER A 67 -9.87 -32.64 12.82
C SER A 67 -9.78 -33.90 13.68
N THR A 68 -9.85 -33.72 15.00
CA THR A 68 -9.74 -34.80 15.98
C THR A 68 -10.68 -35.92 15.56
N THR A 69 -10.14 -37.13 15.47
CA THR A 69 -10.83 -38.28 14.87
C THR A 69 -11.94 -38.74 15.81
N ALA A 70 -13.06 -38.02 15.81
CA ALA A 70 -14.32 -38.45 16.39
C ALA A 70 -14.78 -39.69 15.62
N GLN A 71 -14.55 -40.83 16.26
CA GLN A 71 -14.78 -42.17 15.75
C GLN A 71 -15.97 -42.80 16.48
N GLU A 72 -16.86 -43.42 15.71
CA GLU A 72 -17.86 -44.40 16.15
C GLU A 72 -19.09 -43.93 16.98
N SER A 73 -19.92 -43.04 16.39
CA SER A 73 -21.40 -43.17 16.47
C SER A 73 -22.13 -42.32 15.40
N PHE A 74 -21.93 -42.64 14.12
CA PHE A 74 -22.29 -41.78 12.97
C PHE A 74 -23.79 -41.43 12.77
N LEU A 75 -24.73 -42.14 13.42
CA LEU A 75 -26.17 -41.97 13.14
C LEU A 75 -26.86 -40.89 13.99
N ASN A 76 -26.33 -40.60 15.18
CA ASN A 76 -26.88 -39.59 16.08
C ASN A 76 -25.83 -38.51 16.35
N CYS A 77 -25.87 -37.41 15.59
CA CYS A 77 -25.12 -36.18 15.87
C CYS A 77 -25.70 -35.42 17.09
N SER A 78 -25.96 -36.12 18.19
CA SER A 78 -26.41 -35.61 19.49
C SER A 78 -25.25 -35.60 20.48
N SER A 79 -25.06 -34.52 21.22
CA SER A 79 -24.19 -34.54 22.40
C SER A 79 -24.98 -35.01 23.62
N ILE A 80 -24.30 -35.64 24.58
CA ILE A 80 -24.86 -35.96 25.90
C ILE A 80 -25.42 -34.68 26.58
N THR A 81 -24.85 -33.50 26.26
CA THR A 81 -25.30 -32.19 26.76
C THR A 81 -26.68 -31.75 26.25
N ASP A 82 -27.25 -32.38 25.21
CA ASP A 82 -28.57 -32.06 24.67
C ASP A 82 -29.72 -32.62 25.50
N ASN A 83 -29.50 -33.79 26.12
CA ASN A 83 -30.54 -34.53 26.83
C ASN A 83 -30.80 -34.01 28.26
N TYR A 84 -30.01 -33.05 28.76
CA TYR A 84 -30.23 -32.44 30.07
C TYR A 84 -31.34 -31.38 30.04
N VAL A 85 -32.58 -31.86 30.18
CA VAL A 85 -33.76 -31.02 30.42
C VAL A 85 -33.56 -30.12 31.66
N GLY A 86 -33.94 -28.86 31.54
CA GLY A 86 -33.97 -27.91 32.67
C GLY A 86 -32.63 -27.27 33.05
N ASN A 87 -31.56 -27.50 32.28
CA ASN A 87 -30.22 -27.14 32.72
C ASN A 87 -29.65 -25.91 31.99
N ALA A 88 -29.84 -24.74 32.60
CA ALA A 88 -28.98 -23.57 32.40
C ALA A 88 -27.58 -23.85 32.99
N GLN A 89 -26.88 -24.86 32.46
CA GLN A 89 -25.51 -25.17 32.87
C GLN A 89 -24.66 -23.94 32.56
N ALA A 90 -24.02 -23.39 33.60
CA ALA A 90 -23.12 -22.23 33.49
C ALA A 90 -21.82 -22.51 32.70
N LYS A 91 -21.78 -23.58 31.90
CA LYS A 91 -20.63 -24.07 31.14
C LYS A 91 -21.07 -24.46 29.73
N PHE A 92 -20.83 -23.56 28.78
CA PHE A 92 -20.97 -23.86 27.36
C PHE A 92 -19.83 -24.78 26.90
N GLN A 93 -20.14 -25.98 26.41
CA GLN A 93 -19.16 -26.94 25.94
C GLN A 93 -18.86 -26.71 24.45
N VAL A 94 -17.80 -25.93 24.17
CA VAL A 94 -17.44 -25.50 22.80
C VAL A 94 -17.14 -26.69 21.88
N MET A 95 -16.47 -27.73 22.40
CA MET A 95 -16.04 -28.88 21.59
C MET A 95 -17.25 -29.71 21.14
N ASP A 96 -18.13 -30.13 22.05
CA ASP A 96 -19.40 -30.81 21.73
C ASP A 96 -20.27 -30.06 20.71
N TRP A 97 -20.22 -28.73 20.73
CA TRP A 97 -20.90 -27.89 19.76
C TRP A 97 -20.23 -27.89 18.37
N VAL A 98 -18.90 -27.78 18.32
CA VAL A 98 -18.10 -27.90 17.10
C VAL A 98 -18.21 -29.31 16.49
N ASP A 99 -18.07 -30.36 17.30
CA ASP A 99 -18.14 -31.75 16.85
C ASP A 99 -19.51 -32.11 16.27
N ARG A 100 -20.59 -31.51 16.80
CA ARG A 100 -21.93 -31.60 16.21
C ARG A 100 -22.01 -30.93 14.84
N GLY A 101 -21.55 -29.69 14.72
CA GLY A 101 -21.52 -28.96 13.45
C GLY A 101 -20.61 -29.61 12.40
N LEU A 102 -19.58 -30.33 12.83
CA LEU A 102 -18.75 -31.21 11.99
C LEU A 102 -19.46 -32.51 11.63
N CYS A 103 -20.13 -33.18 12.58
CA CYS A 103 -20.86 -34.43 12.38
C CYS A 103 -21.94 -34.27 11.30
N ILE A 104 -22.76 -33.21 11.40
CA ILE A 104 -23.81 -32.87 10.43
C ILE A 104 -23.22 -32.71 9.00
N ARG A 105 -22.04 -32.10 8.87
CA ARG A 105 -21.35 -31.88 7.60
C ARG A 105 -20.56 -33.06 7.06
N LYS A 106 -20.19 -34.01 7.92
CA LYS A 106 -19.36 -35.18 7.55
C LYS A 106 -20.15 -36.18 6.69
N ILE A 107 -21.49 -36.11 6.73
CA ILE A 107 -22.42 -37.01 6.05
C ILE A 107 -22.68 -36.50 4.62
N GLY A 108 -21.67 -36.68 3.75
CA GLY A 108 -21.82 -36.70 2.29
C GLY A 108 -22.41 -35.46 1.62
N ASN A 109 -23.33 -35.68 0.68
CA ASN A 109 -23.92 -34.65 -0.20
C ASN A 109 -24.82 -33.69 0.58
N ASP A 110 -25.07 -32.48 0.05
CA ASP A 110 -25.88 -31.44 0.72
C ASP A 110 -27.25 -31.94 1.22
N PHE A 111 -27.90 -32.85 0.48
CA PHE A 111 -29.16 -33.48 0.90
C PHE A 111 -29.05 -34.30 2.20
N GLN A 112 -27.96 -35.05 2.38
CA GLN A 112 -27.70 -35.83 3.59
C GLN A 112 -27.32 -34.92 4.77
N CYS A 113 -26.54 -33.87 4.52
CA CYS A 113 -26.26 -32.82 5.50
C CYS A 113 -27.55 -32.13 5.98
N TYR A 114 -28.44 -31.77 5.05
CA TYR A 114 -29.74 -31.15 5.36
C TYR A 114 -30.67 -32.10 6.14
N SER A 115 -30.78 -33.37 5.74
CA SER A 115 -31.54 -34.38 6.47
C SER A 115 -31.01 -34.59 7.90
N SER A 116 -29.68 -34.61 8.06
CA SER A 116 -29.02 -34.73 9.38
C SER A 116 -29.28 -33.50 10.25
N LEU A 117 -29.22 -32.29 9.67
CA LEU A 117 -29.58 -31.04 10.34
C LEU A 117 -31.05 -31.03 10.77
N GLN A 118 -31.98 -31.46 9.90
CA GLN A 118 -33.40 -31.60 10.24
C GLN A 118 -33.63 -32.59 11.39
N ASN A 119 -32.95 -33.75 11.39
CA ASN A 119 -33.04 -34.72 12.48
C ASN A 119 -32.59 -34.11 13.82
N VAL A 120 -31.45 -33.41 13.82
CA VAL A 120 -30.95 -32.72 15.03
C VAL A 120 -31.90 -31.62 15.51
N LEU A 121 -32.45 -30.81 14.58
CA LEU A 121 -33.39 -29.74 14.91
C LEU A 121 -34.75 -30.27 15.39
N ALA A 122 -35.26 -31.35 14.82
CA ALA A 122 -36.57 -31.91 15.18
C ALA A 122 -36.52 -32.70 16.50
N ASN A 123 -35.54 -33.61 16.62
CA ASN A 123 -35.57 -34.68 17.62
C ASN A 123 -34.59 -34.48 18.80
N ASN A 124 -33.49 -33.75 18.59
CA ASN A 124 -32.40 -33.65 19.58
C ASN A 124 -32.33 -32.27 20.26
N LEU A 125 -33.23 -31.34 19.96
CA LEU A 125 -33.18 -29.96 20.48
C LEU A 125 -34.47 -29.57 21.21
N ASN A 126 -34.31 -29.21 22.47
CA ASN A 126 -35.36 -28.57 23.27
C ASN A 126 -35.73 -27.19 22.70
N GLU A 127 -37.00 -26.82 22.74
CA GLU A 127 -37.54 -25.53 22.28
C GLU A 127 -36.78 -24.32 22.85
N ILE A 128 -36.30 -24.40 24.10
CA ILE A 128 -35.48 -23.34 24.70
C ILE A 128 -34.17 -23.11 23.93
N ARG A 129 -33.50 -24.18 23.46
CA ARG A 129 -32.28 -24.05 22.63
C ARG A 129 -32.59 -23.60 21.20
N LYS A 130 -33.75 -23.99 20.64
CA LYS A 130 -34.21 -23.45 19.35
C LYS A 130 -34.40 -21.93 19.42
N ALA A 131 -34.99 -21.43 20.51
CA ALA A 131 -35.14 -20.00 20.77
C ALA A 131 -33.79 -19.30 20.99
N GLU A 132 -32.86 -19.90 21.75
CA GLU A 132 -31.49 -19.37 21.92
C GLU A 132 -30.79 -19.20 20.56
N TYR A 133 -30.82 -20.22 19.72
CA TYR A 133 -30.14 -20.21 18.41
C TYR A 133 -30.75 -19.19 17.44
N SER A 134 -32.08 -19.05 17.45
CA SER A 134 -32.78 -18.01 16.68
C SER A 134 -32.38 -16.59 17.16
N GLY A 135 -32.31 -16.37 18.48
CA GLY A 135 -31.84 -15.11 19.05
C GLY A 135 -30.39 -14.79 18.70
N ALA A 136 -29.50 -15.79 18.74
CA ALA A 136 -28.09 -15.65 18.40
C ALA A 136 -27.86 -15.31 16.91
N ALA A 137 -28.65 -15.91 16.00
CA ALA A 137 -28.68 -15.56 14.59
C ALA A 137 -29.03 -14.09 14.37
N GLY A 138 -30.03 -13.58 15.12
CA GLY A 138 -30.37 -12.16 15.16
C GLY A 138 -29.23 -11.26 15.66
N VAL A 139 -28.47 -11.70 16.67
CA VAL A 139 -27.32 -10.94 17.19
C VAL A 139 -26.16 -10.88 16.18
N LEU A 140 -25.82 -11.96 15.50
CA LEU A 140 -24.79 -11.91 14.43
C LEU A 140 -25.27 -11.17 13.18
N ALA A 141 -26.57 -11.10 12.91
CA ALA A 141 -27.11 -10.24 11.86
C ALA A 141 -26.89 -8.73 12.11
N LEU A 142 -26.54 -8.31 13.34
CA LEU A 142 -26.07 -6.95 13.66
C LEU A 142 -24.60 -6.72 13.33
N LEU A 143 -23.81 -7.75 13.03
CA LEU A 143 -22.38 -7.60 12.73
C LEU A 143 -22.14 -6.74 11.46
N PRO A 144 -22.93 -6.89 10.38
CA PRO A 144 -23.09 -5.87 9.31
C PRO A 144 -23.30 -4.42 9.79
N THR A 145 -24.23 -4.17 10.73
CA THR A 145 -24.56 -2.81 11.17
C THR A 145 -23.47 -2.23 12.07
N ILE A 146 -22.79 -3.07 12.86
CA ILE A 146 -21.57 -2.71 13.60
C ILE A 146 -20.44 -2.28 12.67
N GLY A 147 -20.23 -2.98 11.55
CA GLY A 147 -19.28 -2.55 10.52
C GLY A 147 -19.59 -1.16 9.96
N ALA A 148 -20.87 -0.82 9.79
CA ALA A 148 -21.31 0.50 9.37
C ALA A 148 -21.15 1.58 10.47
N LEU A 149 -21.36 1.24 11.74
CA LEU A 149 -21.19 2.17 12.89
C LEU A 149 -19.71 2.46 13.19
N LEU A 150 -18.85 1.44 13.09
CA LEU A 150 -17.39 1.62 13.05
C LEU A 150 -16.92 2.26 11.72
N GLY A 151 -17.83 2.48 10.77
CA GLY A 151 -17.60 2.96 9.41
C GLY A 151 -17.21 4.44 9.26
N THR A 152 -17.07 5.19 10.36
CA THR A 152 -16.81 6.63 10.34
C THR A 152 -15.50 6.97 9.61
N PRO A 153 -15.45 7.95 8.70
CA PRO A 153 -14.22 8.22 7.93
C PRO A 153 -13.07 8.70 8.83
N THR A 154 -12.02 7.89 8.93
CA THR A 154 -10.80 8.17 9.71
C THR A 154 -9.64 8.53 8.79
N ASN A 155 -9.17 9.78 8.89
CA ASN A 155 -8.00 10.30 8.18
C ASN A 155 -6.72 9.47 8.45
N GLU A 156 -6.66 8.83 9.61
CA GLU A 156 -5.58 7.99 10.09
C GLU A 156 -5.39 6.75 9.20
N ILE A 157 -6.46 6.03 8.85
CA ILE A 157 -6.34 4.81 8.02
C ILE A 157 -5.86 5.18 6.62
N TRP A 158 -6.29 6.32 6.06
CA TRP A 158 -5.78 6.80 4.78
C TRP A 158 -4.30 7.26 4.84
N ARG A 159 -3.90 7.97 5.90
CA ARG A 159 -2.48 8.29 6.14
C ARG A 159 -1.65 7.01 6.26
N LEU A 160 -2.12 6.04 7.05
CA LEU A 160 -1.45 4.76 7.18
C LEU A 160 -1.36 4.03 5.84
N LEU A 161 -2.43 4.00 5.04
CA LEU A 161 -2.46 3.39 3.71
C LEU A 161 -1.51 4.06 2.71
N THR A 162 -1.32 5.38 2.79
CA THR A 162 -0.39 6.11 1.92
C THR A 162 1.07 6.02 2.40
N MET A 163 1.30 6.03 3.71
CA MET A 163 2.62 5.91 4.34
C MET A 163 3.15 4.46 4.28
N ILE A 164 2.36 3.49 4.75
CA ILE A 164 2.63 2.06 4.92
C ILE A 164 1.43 1.26 4.37
N PRO A 165 1.35 0.99 3.05
CA PRO A 165 0.18 0.38 2.43
C PRO A 165 -0.27 -0.95 3.08
N PHE A 166 0.67 -1.80 3.48
CA PHE A 166 0.35 -3.03 4.23
C PHE A 166 -0.38 -2.76 5.55
N GLY A 167 0.06 -1.77 6.33
CA GLY A 167 -0.58 -1.38 7.58
C GLY A 167 -1.98 -0.79 7.37
N GLY A 168 -2.17 -0.03 6.29
CA GLY A 168 -3.49 0.49 5.93
C GLY A 168 -4.49 -0.61 5.54
N VAL A 169 -4.04 -1.62 4.78
CA VAL A 169 -4.85 -2.80 4.45
C VAL A 169 -5.16 -3.62 5.70
N LEU A 170 -4.18 -3.80 6.59
CA LEU A 170 -4.36 -4.53 7.84
C LEU A 170 -5.37 -3.84 8.77
N ALA A 171 -5.26 -2.51 8.93
CA ALA A 171 -6.22 -1.71 9.69
C ALA A 171 -7.63 -1.74 9.05
N MET A 172 -7.72 -1.68 7.72
CA MET A 172 -8.99 -1.77 6.98
C MET A 172 -9.66 -3.14 7.16
N ALA A 173 -8.88 -4.23 7.16
CA ALA A 173 -9.35 -5.58 7.46
C ALA A 173 -9.89 -5.63 8.89
N SER A 174 -9.07 -5.30 9.91
CA SER A 174 -9.48 -5.30 11.32
C SER A 174 -10.74 -4.46 11.56
N SER A 175 -10.92 -3.35 10.84
CA SER A 175 -12.11 -2.49 10.95
C SER A 175 -13.29 -2.88 10.05
N PHE A 176 -13.38 -4.13 9.57
CA PHE A 176 -14.51 -4.64 8.76
C PHE A 176 -14.78 -3.82 7.49
N GLY A 177 -13.73 -3.26 6.88
CA GLY A 177 -13.88 -2.38 5.74
C GLY A 177 -14.46 -0.98 6.05
N GLY A 178 -14.80 -0.69 7.31
CA GLY A 178 -15.36 0.59 7.78
C GLY A 178 -14.44 1.81 7.66
N ALA A 179 -13.35 1.72 6.92
CA ALA A 179 -12.48 2.84 6.64
C ALA A 179 -13.01 3.63 5.44
N MET A 180 -14.04 4.48 5.60
CA MET A 180 -14.40 5.40 4.52
C MET A 180 -13.28 6.44 4.32
N LEU A 181 -12.83 6.62 3.08
CA LEU A 181 -11.91 7.70 2.75
C LEU A 181 -12.56 9.09 2.90
N PRO A 182 -11.77 10.15 3.13
CA PRO A 182 -12.29 11.51 3.12
C PRO A 182 -12.93 11.84 1.77
N VAL A 183 -14.13 12.42 1.77
CA VAL A 183 -14.86 12.68 0.51
C VAL A 183 -14.43 14.00 -0.13
N LYS A 184 -13.89 14.96 0.65
CA LYS A 184 -13.49 16.28 0.16
C LYS A 184 -11.98 16.36 0.00
N ILE A 185 -11.50 16.93 -1.12
CA ILE A 185 -10.07 17.16 -1.39
C ILE A 185 -9.39 17.92 -0.23
N LYS A 186 -10.08 18.93 0.33
CA LYS A 186 -9.62 19.71 1.50
C LYS A 186 -9.35 18.86 2.74
N ASP A 187 -10.01 17.73 2.92
CA ASP A 187 -9.78 16.85 4.07
C ASP A 187 -8.42 16.15 3.95
N TYR A 188 -8.03 15.74 2.72
CA TYR A 188 -6.71 15.18 2.42
C TYR A 188 -5.57 16.22 2.57
N GLU A 189 -5.78 17.45 2.09
CA GLU A 189 -4.82 18.55 2.28
C GLU A 189 -4.68 18.90 3.77
N SER A 190 -5.81 19.08 4.46
CA SER A 190 -5.81 19.37 5.89
C SER A 190 -5.23 18.21 6.71
N ALA A 191 -5.31 16.97 6.23
CA ALA A 191 -4.70 15.85 6.91
C ALA A 191 -3.19 16.06 7.11
N PHE A 192 -2.46 16.43 6.05
CA PHE A 192 -1.02 16.72 6.12
C PHE A 192 -0.67 18.14 6.64
N MET A 193 -1.63 19.07 6.64
CA MET A 193 -1.38 20.49 6.99
C MET A 193 -1.85 20.92 8.40
N LYS A 194 -2.86 20.26 9.00
CA LYS A 194 -3.61 20.77 10.17
C LYS A 194 -2.80 20.88 11.49
N LYS A 195 -1.75 20.07 11.68
CA LYS A 195 -0.78 20.26 12.79
C LYS A 195 0.33 21.26 12.43
N ASN A 196 0.74 21.33 11.16
CA ASN A 196 1.88 22.10 10.70
C ASN A 196 1.63 23.63 10.65
N ILE A 197 0.39 24.06 10.41
CA ILE A 197 0.05 25.50 10.31
C ILE A 197 0.02 26.20 11.69
N LYS A 198 -0.31 25.50 12.79
CA LYS A 198 -0.37 26.11 14.13
C LYS A 198 1.01 26.47 14.72
N GLY A 199 2.09 25.82 14.27
CA GLY A 199 3.45 26.03 14.78
C GLY A 199 4.30 27.00 13.95
N GLY A 200 4.44 26.77 12.64
CA GLY A 200 5.48 27.43 11.83
C GLY A 200 5.07 28.70 11.08
N LEU A 201 3.79 28.83 10.69
CA LEU A 201 3.37 29.86 9.72
C LEU A 201 2.83 31.16 10.33
N ARG A 202 2.82 31.30 11.66
CA ARG A 202 2.37 32.53 12.34
C ARG A 202 3.45 33.61 12.46
N GLY A 203 4.71 33.32 12.08
CA GLY A 203 5.85 34.24 12.14
C GLY A 203 6.49 34.61 10.78
N GLY A 204 6.28 33.78 9.74
CA GLY A 204 6.86 34.01 8.42
C GLY A 204 6.07 35.01 7.59
N LYS A 205 6.45 36.30 7.60
CA LYS A 205 6.00 37.26 6.57
C LYS A 205 6.52 36.78 5.21
N SER A 206 5.65 36.28 4.34
CA SER A 206 6.03 35.95 2.96
C SER A 206 6.34 37.25 2.21
N THR A 207 7.63 37.51 1.97
CA THR A 207 8.13 38.69 1.24
C THR A 207 8.27 38.42 -0.26
N LEU A 208 7.38 37.61 -0.83
CA LEU A 208 7.29 37.36 -2.27
C LEU A 208 6.35 38.39 -2.92
N THR A 209 6.95 39.49 -3.39
CA THR A 209 6.27 40.49 -4.23
C THR A 209 5.99 39.90 -5.61
N LEU A 210 4.71 39.74 -5.99
CA LEU A 210 4.33 39.32 -7.33
C LEU A 210 4.83 40.32 -8.39
N SER A 211 5.53 39.82 -9.41
CA SER A 211 5.73 40.52 -10.68
C SER A 211 4.47 40.37 -11.54
N LYS A 212 4.07 41.41 -12.28
CA LYS A 212 2.67 41.56 -12.73
C LYS A 212 2.32 40.91 -14.08
N ASP A 213 3.31 40.46 -14.86
CA ASP A 213 3.09 40.04 -16.26
C ASP A 213 3.61 38.64 -16.58
N ALA A 214 2.89 37.64 -16.08
CA ALA A 214 2.69 36.35 -16.77
C ALA A 214 1.27 35.86 -16.48
N THR A 215 0.72 35.01 -17.35
CA THR A 215 -0.61 34.39 -17.20
C THR A 215 -0.80 33.89 -15.77
N ALA A 216 -1.79 34.45 -15.06
CA ALA A 216 -1.84 34.40 -13.58
C ALA A 216 -1.85 32.98 -12.97
N ASP A 217 -2.21 31.96 -13.75
CA ASP A 217 -2.20 30.56 -13.33
C ASP A 217 -0.79 29.94 -13.40
N ASP A 218 0.06 30.31 -14.37
CA ASP A 218 1.46 29.83 -14.44
C ASP A 218 2.28 30.36 -13.25
N GLN A 219 2.11 31.64 -12.89
CA GLN A 219 2.74 32.22 -11.71
C GLN A 219 2.29 31.54 -10.41
N ARG A 220 1.00 31.16 -10.33
CA ARG A 220 0.43 30.45 -9.18
C ARG A 220 0.99 29.03 -9.06
N ILE A 221 1.18 28.34 -10.19
CA ILE A 221 1.82 27.01 -10.25
C ILE A 221 3.27 27.11 -9.75
N GLU A 222 4.04 28.09 -10.24
CA GLU A 222 5.44 28.30 -9.83
C GLU A 222 5.53 28.62 -8.34
N GLN A 223 4.73 29.56 -7.82
CA GLN A 223 4.70 29.89 -6.39
C GLN A 223 4.35 28.69 -5.49
N ARG A 224 3.38 27.86 -5.88
CA ARG A 224 3.03 26.64 -5.12
C ARG A 224 4.15 25.61 -5.14
N ALA A 225 4.82 25.46 -6.28
CA ALA A 225 5.96 24.58 -6.42
C ALA A 225 7.16 25.10 -5.61
N ASP A 226 7.46 26.39 -5.62
CA ASP A 226 8.55 26.98 -4.86
C ASP A 226 8.34 26.84 -3.34
N ILE A 227 7.12 27.06 -2.84
CA ILE A 227 6.77 26.81 -1.43
C ILE A 227 6.98 25.33 -1.07
N LEU A 228 6.64 24.40 -1.97
CA LEU A 228 6.92 22.97 -1.79
C LEU A 228 8.41 22.69 -1.77
N MET A 229 9.18 23.23 -2.73
CA MET A 229 10.62 23.03 -2.85
C MET A 229 11.37 23.56 -1.64
N GLN A 230 11.08 24.79 -1.20
CA GLN A 230 11.63 25.36 0.04
C GLN A 230 11.37 24.45 1.25
N ARG A 231 10.17 23.87 1.36
CA ARG A 231 9.84 22.95 2.46
C ARG A 231 10.55 21.59 2.33
N VAL A 232 10.74 21.08 1.11
CA VAL A 232 11.50 19.86 0.82
C VAL A 232 12.97 20.06 1.16
N GLU A 233 13.58 21.17 0.72
CA GLU A 233 14.95 21.56 1.03
C GLU A 233 15.14 21.78 2.53
N GLN A 234 14.25 22.52 3.21
CA GLN A 234 14.30 22.72 4.66
C GLN A 234 14.27 21.39 5.42
N LYS A 235 13.43 20.44 5.02
CA LYS A 235 13.39 19.10 5.63
C LYS A 235 14.66 18.31 5.35
N LEU A 236 15.14 18.28 4.11
CA LEU A 236 16.36 17.55 3.74
C LEU A 236 17.64 18.14 4.36
N LEU A 237 17.67 19.45 4.63
CA LEU A 237 18.77 20.14 5.32
C LEU A 237 18.69 20.03 6.86
N ASN A 238 17.54 19.69 7.44
CA ASN A 238 17.39 19.59 8.88
C ASN A 238 18.09 18.32 9.40
N GLU A 239 19.25 18.49 10.04
CA GLU A 239 20.02 17.37 10.62
C GLU A 239 19.41 16.84 11.92
N LEU A 240 18.47 17.57 12.53
CA LEU A 240 17.70 17.16 13.71
C LEU A 240 16.36 16.52 13.34
N GLN A 241 16.24 15.93 12.13
CA GLN A 241 15.02 15.21 11.77
C GLN A 241 14.93 13.90 12.58
N ASP A 242 13.91 13.80 13.43
CA ASP A 242 13.64 12.60 14.22
C ASP A 242 13.53 11.37 13.32
N LYS A 243 14.34 10.35 13.58
CA LYS A 243 14.28 9.09 12.84
C LYS A 243 12.95 8.41 13.12
N VAL A 244 12.23 8.06 12.04
CA VAL A 244 10.97 7.30 12.13
C VAL A 244 11.18 6.04 12.98
N PRO A 245 10.43 5.84 14.08
CA PRO A 245 10.67 4.74 15.01
C PRO A 245 10.20 3.40 14.44
N LYS A 246 11.04 2.77 13.60
CA LYS A 246 10.73 1.51 12.89
C LYS A 246 10.22 0.41 13.83
N MET A 247 10.82 0.26 15.01
CA MET A 247 10.41 -0.76 16.00
C MET A 247 8.97 -0.56 16.49
N TYR A 248 8.59 0.68 16.80
CA TYR A 248 7.24 1.05 17.25
C TYR A 248 6.18 0.72 16.19
N ILE A 249 6.48 1.02 14.91
CA ILE A 249 5.63 0.66 13.78
C ILE A 249 5.47 -0.86 13.68
N TRP A 250 6.57 -1.63 13.76
CA TRP A 250 6.52 -3.09 13.72
C TRP A 250 5.70 -3.69 14.86
N VAL A 251 5.85 -3.19 16.10
CA VAL A 251 5.04 -3.62 17.24
C VAL A 251 3.56 -3.36 17.00
N GLY A 252 3.19 -2.18 16.46
CA GLY A 252 1.81 -1.87 16.10
C GLY A 252 1.25 -2.77 14.98
N LEU A 253 2.03 -3.04 13.93
CA LEU A 253 1.64 -3.96 12.85
C LEU A 253 1.43 -5.39 13.37
N ILE A 254 2.32 -5.89 14.24
CA ILE A 254 2.18 -7.21 14.88
C ILE A 254 0.93 -7.25 15.77
N GLY A 255 0.68 -6.21 16.57
CA GLY A 255 -0.51 -6.10 17.41
C GLY A 255 -1.82 -6.13 16.59
N MET A 256 -1.91 -5.38 15.50
CA MET A 256 -3.05 -5.46 14.58
C MET A 256 -3.19 -6.85 13.94
N GLY A 257 -2.07 -7.50 13.58
CA GLY A 257 -2.05 -8.86 13.05
C GLY A 257 -2.58 -9.89 14.04
N MET A 258 -2.20 -9.78 15.33
CA MET A 258 -2.69 -10.65 16.40
C MET A 258 -4.19 -10.45 16.66
N LEU A 259 -4.68 -9.21 16.68
CA LEU A 259 -6.10 -8.89 16.82
C LEU A 259 -6.94 -9.43 15.65
N LEU A 260 -6.45 -9.27 14.41
CA LEU A 260 -7.09 -9.81 13.22
C LEU A 260 -7.09 -11.35 13.24
N ALA A 261 -5.97 -11.98 13.60
CA ALA A 261 -5.89 -13.44 13.76
C ALA A 261 -6.85 -13.96 14.84
N GLY A 262 -6.96 -13.28 15.98
CA GLY A 262 -7.93 -13.62 17.03
C GLY A 262 -9.38 -13.55 16.55
N ALA A 263 -9.74 -12.52 15.77
CA ALA A 263 -11.06 -12.42 15.14
C ALA A 263 -11.31 -13.55 14.12
N HIS A 264 -10.31 -13.94 13.33
CA HIS A 264 -10.39 -15.08 12.42
C HIS A 264 -10.56 -16.43 13.12
N VAL A 265 -9.82 -16.67 14.21
CA VAL A 265 -9.99 -17.87 15.03
C VAL A 265 -11.40 -17.91 15.63
N ALA A 266 -11.92 -16.78 16.12
CA ALA A 266 -13.29 -16.68 16.61
C ALA A 266 -14.34 -16.97 15.51
N MET A 267 -14.15 -16.43 14.29
CA MET A 267 -15.00 -16.72 13.13
C MET A 267 -14.94 -18.20 12.72
N ALA A 268 -13.76 -18.84 12.76
CA ALA A 268 -13.59 -20.26 12.46
C ALA A 268 -14.41 -21.15 13.42
N PHE A 269 -14.43 -20.86 14.73
CA PHE A 269 -15.28 -21.58 15.67
C PHE A 269 -16.78 -21.48 15.31
N VAL A 270 -17.24 -20.30 14.86
CA VAL A 270 -18.63 -20.13 14.38
C VAL A 270 -18.92 -20.90 13.10
N GLU A 271 -17.99 -20.96 12.15
CA GLU A 271 -18.17 -21.79 10.95
C GLU A 271 -18.26 -23.27 11.27
N LEU A 272 -17.44 -23.76 12.19
CA LEU A 272 -17.40 -25.17 12.55
C LEU A 272 -18.68 -25.59 13.28
N GLY A 273 -19.16 -24.80 14.25
CA GLY A 273 -20.36 -25.12 15.05
C GLY A 273 -21.70 -24.77 14.40
N ALA A 274 -21.82 -23.63 13.71
CA ALA A 274 -23.08 -23.19 13.10
C ALA A 274 -23.20 -23.63 11.62
N VAL A 275 -24.40 -24.05 11.19
CA VAL A 275 -24.66 -24.65 9.87
C VAL A 275 -25.63 -23.79 9.05
N LEU A 276 -25.30 -23.49 7.80
CA LEU A 276 -26.22 -22.82 6.85
C LEU A 276 -27.11 -23.87 6.15
N PRO A 277 -28.45 -23.87 6.31
CA PRO A 277 -29.31 -24.91 5.74
C PRO A 277 -29.24 -25.03 4.22
N TRP A 278 -29.13 -23.89 3.52
CA TRP A 278 -29.06 -23.79 2.06
C TRP A 278 -27.63 -23.91 1.49
N TRP A 279 -26.61 -24.01 2.36
CA TRP A 279 -25.23 -24.24 1.98
C TRP A 279 -24.53 -25.16 2.98
N CYS A 280 -25.17 -26.30 3.27
CA CYS A 280 -24.90 -27.14 4.43
C CYS A 280 -23.47 -27.68 4.47
N SER A 281 -22.93 -28.12 3.32
CA SER A 281 -21.54 -28.58 3.19
C SER A 281 -20.46 -27.51 3.43
N SER A 282 -20.81 -26.21 3.42
CA SER A 282 -19.83 -25.13 3.51
C SER A 282 -19.21 -24.98 4.90
N LYS A 283 -17.88 -24.99 4.94
CA LYS A 283 -17.04 -24.75 6.12
C LYS A 283 -16.39 -23.36 6.17
N TRP A 284 -16.61 -22.53 5.15
CA TRP A 284 -15.86 -21.26 4.94
C TRP A 284 -16.79 -20.06 4.71
N TRP A 285 -18.05 -20.14 5.16
CA TRP A 285 -19.08 -19.18 4.78
C TRP A 285 -18.94 -17.81 5.49
N VAL A 286 -18.48 -17.78 6.75
CA VAL A 286 -18.20 -16.52 7.49
C VAL A 286 -16.95 -15.87 6.92
N HIS A 287 -15.91 -16.66 6.67
CA HIS A 287 -14.64 -16.24 6.08
C HIS A 287 -14.81 -15.74 4.64
N LEU A 288 -15.66 -16.37 3.83
CA LEU A 288 -16.00 -15.88 2.49
C LEU A 288 -16.77 -14.56 2.58
N TRP A 289 -17.78 -14.46 3.45
CA TRP A 289 -18.51 -13.23 3.65
C TRP A 289 -17.60 -12.07 4.12
N TYR A 290 -16.72 -12.34 5.09
CA TYR A 290 -15.76 -11.36 5.59
C TYR A 290 -14.76 -10.92 4.51
N LEU A 291 -14.27 -11.85 3.68
CA LEU A 291 -13.48 -11.52 2.50
C LEU A 291 -14.26 -10.63 1.52
N MET A 292 -15.55 -10.91 1.27
CA MET A 292 -16.40 -10.08 0.42
C MET A 292 -16.56 -8.66 0.99
N VAL A 293 -16.70 -8.50 2.31
CA VAL A 293 -16.74 -7.18 2.99
C VAL A 293 -15.44 -6.41 2.76
N ILE A 294 -14.28 -7.03 3.02
CA ILE A 294 -12.97 -6.39 2.81
C ILE A 294 -12.76 -6.03 1.35
N CYS A 295 -13.09 -6.92 0.41
CA CYS A 295 -12.96 -6.67 -1.02
C CYS A 295 -13.85 -5.52 -1.49
N SER A 296 -15.12 -5.49 -1.04
CA SER A 296 -16.05 -4.42 -1.36
C SER A 296 -15.56 -3.07 -0.81
N ALA A 297 -15.09 -3.03 0.43
CA ALA A 297 -14.52 -1.83 1.02
C ALA A 297 -13.21 -1.37 0.34
N ALA A 298 -12.35 -2.30 -0.08
CA ALA A 298 -11.13 -1.97 -0.83
C ALA A 298 -11.45 -1.36 -2.20
N VAL A 299 -12.47 -1.87 -2.89
CA VAL A 299 -12.99 -1.28 -4.14
C VAL A 299 -13.64 0.08 -3.87
N ASP A 300 -14.45 0.21 -2.82
CA ASP A 300 -15.13 1.46 -2.46
C ASP A 300 -14.15 2.57 -2.11
N ASN A 301 -13.09 2.24 -1.38
CA ASN A 301 -11.99 3.14 -1.10
C ASN A 301 -11.18 3.48 -2.35
N TYR A 302 -10.89 2.52 -3.24
CA TYR A 302 -10.19 2.80 -4.49
C TYR A 302 -10.99 3.77 -5.39
N VAL A 303 -12.31 3.58 -5.50
CA VAL A 303 -13.19 4.38 -6.36
C VAL A 303 -13.52 5.75 -5.74
N GLN A 304 -13.43 5.91 -4.41
CA GLN A 304 -13.62 7.20 -3.74
C GLN A 304 -12.39 8.12 -3.75
N LEU A 305 -11.22 7.65 -4.19
CA LEU A 305 -10.04 8.51 -4.31
C LEU A 305 -10.31 9.63 -5.32
N PRO A 306 -10.20 10.93 -4.94
CA PRO A 306 -10.44 12.06 -5.86
C PRO A 306 -9.27 12.32 -6.81
N PHE A 307 -8.32 11.38 -6.93
CA PHE A 307 -7.05 11.54 -7.60
C PHE A 307 -6.96 10.65 -8.83
N SER A 308 -6.82 11.25 -10.01
CA SER A 308 -6.69 10.51 -11.28
C SER A 308 -5.31 9.88 -11.44
N LYS A 309 -4.26 10.52 -10.91
CA LYS A 309 -2.86 10.09 -10.95
C LYS A 309 -2.18 10.40 -9.62
N GLN A 310 -1.29 9.50 -9.20
CA GLN A 310 -0.48 9.65 -8.00
C GLN A 310 0.95 9.12 -8.26
N TRP A 311 1.95 9.89 -7.85
CA TRP A 311 3.36 9.51 -7.87
C TRP A 311 3.94 9.64 -6.46
N LYS A 312 4.43 8.52 -5.91
CA LYS A 312 5.17 8.48 -4.64
C LYS A 312 6.66 8.47 -4.96
N ILE A 313 7.33 9.55 -4.62
CA ILE A 313 8.79 9.73 -4.70
C ILE A 313 9.38 9.51 -3.31
N CYS A 314 10.55 8.89 -3.26
CA CYS A 314 11.42 8.92 -2.08
C CYS A 314 12.67 9.74 -2.42
N LEU A 315 12.93 10.78 -1.64
CA LEU A 315 14.14 11.59 -1.68
C LEU A 315 15.05 11.12 -0.55
N SER A 316 16.34 10.94 -0.82
CA SER A 316 17.34 10.64 0.21
C SER A 316 18.65 11.36 -0.06
N ASP A 317 19.25 11.92 0.99
CA ASP A 317 20.60 12.48 0.95
C ASP A 317 21.62 11.37 0.66
N VAL A 318 22.48 11.57 -0.33
CA VAL A 318 23.52 10.60 -0.67
C VAL A 318 24.74 10.84 0.24
N PRO A 319 25.15 9.86 1.07
CA PRO A 319 26.23 10.06 2.03
C PRO A 319 27.64 9.99 1.39
N TYR A 320 27.71 9.83 0.06
CA TYR A 320 28.94 9.67 -0.72
C TYR A 320 29.01 10.70 -1.83
N ASP A 321 30.22 11.01 -2.29
CA ASP A 321 30.42 11.79 -3.51
C ASP A 321 30.46 10.86 -4.73
N ILE A 322 29.46 10.98 -5.61
CA ILE A 322 29.24 10.10 -6.75
C ILE A 322 29.03 10.95 -8.01
N ASP A 323 29.83 10.73 -9.04
CA ASP A 323 29.56 11.27 -10.38
C ASP A 323 28.79 10.26 -11.24
N VAL A 324 27.94 10.75 -12.14
CA VAL A 324 27.09 9.92 -13.02
C VAL A 324 27.46 10.17 -14.48
N ALA A 325 28.43 9.42 -14.96
CA ALA A 325 28.84 9.45 -16.36
C ALA A 325 27.81 8.75 -17.26
N ARG A 326 27.50 9.34 -18.43
CA ARG A 326 26.54 8.80 -19.42
C ARG A 326 25.11 8.65 -18.86
N GLY A 327 24.20 8.09 -19.66
CA GLY A 327 22.79 7.91 -19.34
C GLY A 327 21.90 9.06 -19.81
N ASP A 328 20.60 8.78 -19.96
CA ASP A 328 19.63 9.78 -20.42
C ASP A 328 19.17 10.65 -19.23
N ASP A 329 19.17 11.97 -19.42
CA ASP A 329 18.61 12.94 -18.47
C ASP A 329 17.09 13.00 -18.62
N ILE A 330 16.35 12.69 -17.55
CA ILE A 330 14.88 12.67 -17.55
C ILE A 330 14.25 14.03 -17.89
N THR A 331 14.96 15.13 -17.62
CA THR A 331 14.50 16.50 -17.92
C THR A 331 14.75 16.92 -19.37
N ASN A 332 15.63 16.21 -20.08
CA ASN A 332 16.06 16.50 -21.47
C ASN A 332 15.78 15.31 -22.42
N TYR A 333 14.73 14.52 -22.14
CA TYR A 333 14.43 13.28 -22.85
C TYR A 333 14.11 13.45 -24.34
N LEU A 334 13.52 14.58 -24.76
CA LEU A 334 13.35 14.90 -26.18
C LEU A 334 14.50 15.82 -26.64
N PRO A 335 15.37 15.38 -27.56
CA PRO A 335 16.41 16.25 -28.09
C PRO A 335 15.78 17.45 -28.81
N GLY A 336 16.15 18.66 -28.38
CA GLY A 336 15.67 19.93 -28.94
C GLY A 336 14.45 20.55 -28.26
N ASN A 337 13.77 19.86 -27.34
CA ASN A 337 12.64 20.46 -26.60
C ASN A 337 13.12 21.14 -25.30
N ARG A 338 12.82 22.44 -25.15
CA ARG A 338 13.15 23.23 -23.95
C ARG A 338 12.17 23.02 -22.79
N ASP A 339 10.98 22.46 -23.06
CA ASP A 339 9.95 22.29 -22.03
C ASP A 339 10.17 21.01 -21.21
N ALA A 340 10.89 21.17 -20.10
CA ALA A 340 11.13 20.11 -19.11
C ALA A 340 9.84 19.41 -18.63
N ILE A 341 8.71 20.15 -18.61
CA ILE A 341 7.38 19.62 -18.29
C ILE A 341 6.95 18.54 -19.31
N GLU A 342 7.13 18.79 -20.60
CA GLU A 342 6.73 17.86 -21.66
C GLU A 342 7.70 16.67 -21.73
N ASN A 343 9.00 16.92 -21.54
CA ASN A 343 10.02 15.87 -21.45
C ASN A 343 9.66 14.84 -20.35
N ILE A 344 9.32 15.30 -19.15
CA ILE A 344 8.94 14.41 -18.04
C ILE A 344 7.59 13.73 -18.29
N LYS A 345 6.62 14.44 -18.90
CA LYS A 345 5.32 13.85 -19.29
C LYS A 345 5.49 12.64 -20.23
N LYS A 346 6.48 12.67 -21.14
CA LYS A 346 6.80 11.54 -22.02
C LYS A 346 7.74 10.52 -21.37
N ALA A 347 8.66 10.95 -20.49
CA ALA A 347 9.61 10.05 -19.81
C ALA A 347 8.97 9.20 -18.69
N LEU A 348 7.98 9.72 -17.95
CA LEU A 348 7.30 8.99 -16.86
C LEU A 348 6.65 7.65 -17.24
N PRO A 349 5.95 7.51 -18.38
CA PRO A 349 5.49 6.19 -18.85
C PRO A 349 6.63 5.33 -19.43
N GLN A 350 7.78 5.93 -19.75
CA GLN A 350 8.93 5.32 -20.43
C GLN A 350 10.16 5.14 -19.52
N LEU A 351 9.99 5.16 -18.20
CA LEU A 351 11.11 5.04 -17.22
C LEU A 351 11.95 3.76 -17.40
N ASN A 352 11.39 2.72 -18.01
CA ASN A 352 12.09 1.49 -18.36
C ASN A 352 13.11 1.66 -19.50
N THR A 353 12.82 2.51 -20.50
CA THR A 353 13.63 2.66 -21.74
C THR A 353 14.77 3.66 -21.63
N LEU A 354 14.75 4.56 -20.64
CA LEU A 354 15.85 5.50 -20.36
C LEU A 354 17.19 4.78 -20.19
N LYS A 355 18.26 5.17 -20.90
CA LYS A 355 19.59 4.57 -20.73
C LYS A 355 20.11 4.80 -19.32
N THR A 356 20.68 3.75 -18.71
CA THR A 356 21.29 3.83 -17.38
C THR A 356 22.62 4.58 -17.43
N GLY A 357 22.80 5.55 -16.54
CA GLY A 357 24.07 6.18 -16.25
C GLY A 357 24.99 5.30 -15.40
N ILE A 358 26.28 5.55 -15.51
CA ILE A 358 27.37 4.85 -14.84
C ILE A 358 27.78 5.70 -13.62
N ALA A 359 27.30 5.32 -12.44
CA ALA A 359 27.69 5.95 -11.18
C ALA A 359 29.11 5.52 -10.76
N ARG A 360 30.00 6.48 -10.49
CA ARG A 360 31.36 6.26 -10.00
C ARG A 360 31.58 7.11 -8.74
N PHE A 361 32.35 6.63 -7.77
CA PHE A 361 32.77 7.51 -6.68
C PHE A 361 33.72 8.58 -7.21
N ALA A 362 33.56 9.83 -6.78
CA ALA A 362 34.42 10.95 -7.16
C ALA A 362 35.80 10.93 -6.45
N GLY A 363 36.05 9.94 -5.59
CA GLY A 363 37.28 9.78 -4.82
C GLY A 363 37.48 8.34 -4.35
N THR A 364 38.16 8.16 -3.21
CA THR A 364 38.45 6.85 -2.64
C THR A 364 37.19 6.05 -2.29
N ARG A 365 37.32 4.73 -2.31
CA ARG A 365 36.25 3.76 -2.04
C ARG A 365 35.64 3.97 -0.65
N GLN A 366 34.39 4.40 -0.58
CA GLN A 366 33.71 4.70 0.69
C GLN A 366 32.97 3.48 1.26
N LEU A 367 33.02 3.33 2.59
CA LEU A 367 32.26 2.29 3.31
C LEU A 367 30.75 2.56 3.24
N PRO A 368 29.89 1.53 3.19
CA PRO A 368 28.44 1.72 3.16
C PRO A 368 27.93 2.51 4.36
N ALA A 369 27.17 3.58 4.10
CA ALA A 369 26.59 4.46 5.11
C ALA A 369 25.07 4.58 4.89
N GLU A 370 24.30 4.64 5.98
CA GLU A 370 22.86 4.92 5.87
C GLU A 370 22.61 6.38 5.43
N PRO A 371 21.65 6.64 4.52
CA PRO A 371 21.19 7.99 4.23
C PRO A 371 20.71 8.68 5.50
N ARG A 372 21.18 9.91 5.75
CA ARG A 372 20.87 10.64 6.99
C ARG A 372 19.39 11.04 7.04
N ASN A 373 18.92 11.66 5.95
CA ASN A 373 17.57 12.18 5.82
C ASN A 373 16.84 11.47 4.67
N ILE A 374 15.58 11.09 4.92
CA ILE A 374 14.70 10.40 3.97
C ILE A 374 13.35 11.12 3.98
N LEU A 375 12.90 11.58 2.81
CA LEU A 375 11.67 12.33 2.66
C LEU A 375 10.80 11.74 1.55
N PHE A 376 9.56 11.37 1.89
CA PHE A 376 8.59 10.89 0.92
C PHE A 376 7.75 12.04 0.38
N VAL A 377 7.75 12.25 -0.94
CA VAL A 377 6.89 13.24 -1.59
C VAL A 377 5.83 12.51 -2.39
N LEU A 378 4.56 12.72 -2.04
CA LEU A 378 3.42 12.23 -2.80
C LEU A 378 2.85 13.38 -3.64
N VAL A 379 2.90 13.26 -4.96
CA VAL A 379 2.29 14.20 -5.90
C VAL A 379 1.00 13.56 -6.42
N SER A 380 -0.15 14.21 -6.21
CA SER A 380 -1.46 13.71 -6.63
C SER A 380 -2.19 14.73 -7.51
N VAL A 381 -2.82 14.30 -8.59
CA VAL A 381 -3.60 15.17 -9.50
C VAL A 381 -5.09 14.98 -9.25
N THR A 382 -5.80 16.07 -8.95
CA THR A 382 -7.26 16.03 -8.80
C THR A 382 -7.95 15.64 -10.12
N ASP A 383 -9.00 14.83 -10.06
CA ASP A 383 -9.84 14.62 -11.25
C ASP A 383 -10.89 15.73 -11.37
N LYS A 384 -10.54 16.83 -12.06
CA LYS A 384 -11.49 17.88 -12.45
C LYS A 384 -12.56 17.38 -13.44
N SER A 385 -12.32 16.27 -14.14
CA SER A 385 -13.22 15.78 -15.18
C SER A 385 -14.32 14.89 -14.60
N HIS A 386 -15.59 15.31 -14.74
CA HIS A 386 -16.75 14.50 -14.37
C HIS A 386 -16.92 13.34 -15.37
N ARG A 387 -16.03 12.35 -15.28
CA ARG A 387 -16.08 11.13 -16.10
C ARG A 387 -17.27 10.30 -15.66
N TRP A 388 -18.24 10.13 -16.56
CA TRP A 388 -19.40 9.28 -16.31
C TRP A 388 -19.01 7.86 -15.83
N SER A 389 -17.86 7.33 -16.28
CA SER A 389 -17.32 6.05 -15.82
C SER A 389 -16.88 6.04 -14.34
N SER A 390 -16.32 7.11 -13.78
CA SER A 390 -15.97 7.14 -12.35
C SER A 390 -17.22 7.28 -11.48
N THR A 391 -18.20 8.10 -11.91
CA THR A 391 -19.52 8.18 -11.26
C THR A 391 -20.25 6.84 -11.30
N PHE A 392 -20.25 6.14 -12.44
CA PHE A 392 -20.84 4.80 -12.58
C PHE A 392 -20.15 3.77 -11.67
N LEU A 393 -18.81 3.70 -11.68
CA LEU A 393 -18.06 2.81 -10.79
C LEU A 393 -18.36 3.10 -9.31
N ARG A 394 -18.55 4.38 -8.94
CA ARG A 394 -18.89 4.77 -7.57
C ARG A 394 -20.28 4.26 -7.17
N SER A 395 -21.26 4.35 -8.05
CA SER A 395 -22.60 3.77 -7.84
C SER A 395 -22.54 2.24 -7.75
N VAL A 396 -21.83 1.56 -8.65
CA VAL A 396 -21.65 0.11 -8.63
C VAL A 396 -20.96 -0.36 -7.35
N SER A 397 -19.95 0.38 -6.88
CA SER A 397 -19.28 0.11 -5.60
C SER A 397 -20.23 0.17 -4.41
N LYS A 398 -21.08 1.21 -4.33
CA LYS A 398 -22.08 1.33 -3.26
C LYS A 398 -23.14 0.23 -3.33
N ILE A 399 -23.61 -0.14 -4.53
CA ILE A 399 -24.53 -1.27 -4.73
C ILE A 399 -23.87 -2.59 -4.30
N SER A 400 -22.59 -2.81 -4.64
CA SER A 400 -21.81 -3.97 -4.20
C SER A 400 -21.72 -4.04 -2.68
N SER A 401 -21.40 -2.93 -2.02
CA SER A 401 -21.33 -2.88 -0.55
C SER A 401 -22.68 -3.23 0.10
N ILE A 402 -23.79 -2.65 -0.39
CA ILE A 402 -25.15 -2.97 0.08
C ILE A 402 -25.45 -4.46 -0.15
N ALA A 403 -25.14 -5.01 -1.32
CA ALA A 403 -25.39 -6.42 -1.63
C ALA A 403 -24.61 -7.37 -0.71
N VAL A 404 -23.34 -7.07 -0.40
CA VAL A 404 -22.52 -7.87 0.53
C VAL A 404 -23.11 -7.85 1.95
N PHE A 405 -23.66 -6.71 2.40
CA PHE A 405 -24.35 -6.64 3.69
C PHE A 405 -25.69 -7.40 3.69
N ILE A 406 -26.48 -7.32 2.62
CA ILE A 406 -27.74 -8.10 2.50
C ILE A 406 -27.45 -9.60 2.53
N VAL A 407 -26.47 -10.07 1.74
CA VAL A 407 -26.05 -11.49 1.74
C VAL A 407 -25.53 -11.89 3.12
N GLY A 408 -24.74 -11.06 3.78
CA GLY A 408 -24.28 -11.29 5.16
C GLY A 408 -25.43 -11.47 6.15
N THR A 409 -26.36 -10.52 6.19
CA THR A 409 -27.54 -10.57 7.05
C THR A 409 -28.38 -11.82 6.78
N ALA A 410 -28.57 -12.21 5.51
CA ALA A 410 -29.27 -13.44 5.15
C ALA A 410 -28.52 -14.72 5.60
N CYS A 411 -27.19 -14.77 5.45
CA CYS A 411 -26.36 -15.86 5.99
C CYS A 411 -26.50 -15.96 7.51
N PHE A 412 -26.27 -14.88 8.25
CA PHE A 412 -26.32 -14.91 9.72
C PHE A 412 -27.73 -15.20 10.25
N ALA A 413 -28.78 -14.64 9.65
CA ALA A 413 -30.17 -14.90 10.06
C ALA A 413 -30.65 -16.33 9.73
N SER A 414 -30.05 -16.99 8.73
CA SER A 414 -30.40 -18.38 8.38
C SER A 414 -29.52 -19.43 9.08
N ALA A 415 -28.41 -19.03 9.69
CA ALA A 415 -27.48 -19.92 10.39
C ALA A 415 -28.16 -20.65 11.56
N GLN A 416 -28.16 -21.97 11.50
CA GLN A 416 -28.70 -22.84 12.55
C GLN A 416 -27.61 -23.28 13.52
N LEU A 417 -28.04 -23.71 14.71
CA LEU A 417 -27.18 -24.18 15.80
C LEU A 417 -26.23 -23.13 16.40
N LEU A 418 -26.33 -21.85 16.02
CA LEU A 418 -25.46 -20.80 16.54
C LEU A 418 -25.78 -20.50 18.03
N SER A 419 -24.89 -20.78 18.98
CA SER A 419 -25.13 -20.40 20.39
C SER A 419 -24.93 -18.90 20.64
N ILE A 420 -25.73 -18.33 21.55
CA ILE A 420 -25.64 -16.92 21.95
C ILE A 420 -24.29 -16.57 22.59
N ALA A 421 -23.67 -17.52 23.28
CA ALA A 421 -22.35 -17.34 23.90
C ALA A 421 -21.24 -17.22 22.84
N MET A 422 -21.34 -17.99 21.75
CA MET A 422 -20.39 -17.90 20.63
C MET A 422 -20.67 -16.68 19.75
N ALA A 423 -21.93 -16.34 19.51
CA ALA A 423 -22.31 -15.11 18.81
C ALA A 423 -21.75 -13.87 19.52
N THR A 424 -21.94 -13.75 20.84
CA THR A 424 -21.41 -12.64 21.64
C THR A 424 -19.88 -12.66 21.72
N PHE A 425 -19.23 -13.82 21.91
CA PHE A 425 -17.77 -13.94 21.88
C PHE A 425 -17.17 -13.46 20.55
N VAL A 426 -17.68 -13.95 19.41
CA VAL A 426 -17.21 -13.51 18.09
C VAL A 426 -17.44 -12.01 17.91
N LEU A 427 -18.64 -11.51 18.27
CA LEU A 427 -18.96 -10.09 18.17
C LEU A 427 -17.98 -9.24 19.00
N THR A 428 -17.62 -9.67 20.21
CA THR A 428 -16.63 -8.98 21.07
C THR A 428 -15.21 -9.03 20.49
N CYS A 429 -14.76 -10.18 19.96
CA CYS A 429 -13.46 -10.30 19.29
C CYS A 429 -13.38 -9.41 18.03
N VAL A 430 -14.47 -9.37 17.26
CA VAL A 430 -14.64 -8.54 16.06
C VAL A 430 -14.65 -7.05 16.39
N LEU A 431 -15.50 -6.63 17.34
CA LEU A 431 -15.56 -5.25 17.84
C LEU A 431 -14.22 -4.80 18.42
N GLY A 432 -13.59 -5.65 19.24
CA GLY A 432 -12.28 -5.41 19.83
C GLY A 432 -11.22 -5.21 18.76
N SER A 433 -11.14 -6.12 17.78
CA SER A 433 -10.20 -6.00 16.65
C SER A 433 -10.43 -4.71 15.84
N GLY A 434 -11.69 -4.33 15.61
CA GLY A 434 -12.04 -3.07 14.95
C GLY A 434 -11.64 -1.84 15.75
N ILE A 435 -11.99 -1.77 17.04
CA ILE A 435 -11.72 -0.59 17.88
C ILE A 435 -10.22 -0.46 18.16
N PHE A 436 -9.56 -1.54 18.62
CA PHE A 436 -8.13 -1.52 18.91
C PHE A 436 -7.28 -1.42 17.64
N GLY A 437 -7.69 -2.03 16.53
CA GLY A 437 -7.00 -1.87 15.24
C GLY A 437 -6.96 -0.41 14.78
N ARG A 438 -8.05 0.33 14.97
CA ARG A 438 -8.11 1.78 14.68
C ARG A 438 -7.29 2.61 15.67
N ALA A 439 -7.33 2.28 16.96
CA ALA A 439 -6.49 2.93 17.96
C ALA A 439 -4.99 2.74 17.66
N ILE A 440 -4.56 1.52 17.31
CA ILE A 440 -3.18 1.21 16.92
C ILE A 440 -2.83 1.91 15.60
N ALA A 441 -3.72 1.96 14.61
CA ALA A 441 -3.48 2.71 13.37
C ALA A 441 -3.26 4.21 13.63
N SER A 442 -4.08 4.82 14.50
CA SER A 442 -3.94 6.23 14.93
C SER A 442 -2.64 6.48 15.71
N TRP A 443 -2.26 5.53 16.57
CA TRP A 443 -1.01 5.54 17.33
C TRP A 443 0.22 5.46 16.40
N ILE A 444 0.23 4.51 15.45
CA ILE A 444 1.26 4.40 14.40
C ILE A 444 1.37 5.72 13.61
N VAL A 445 0.25 6.25 13.12
CA VAL A 445 0.22 7.49 12.33
C VAL A 445 0.75 8.67 13.14
N THR A 446 0.39 8.78 14.43
CA THR A 446 0.89 9.83 15.32
C THR A 446 2.40 9.72 15.55
N GLY A 447 2.95 8.51 15.72
CA GLY A 447 4.39 8.27 15.84
C GLY A 447 5.17 8.41 14.52
N ILE A 448 4.49 8.41 13.37
CA ILE A 448 5.09 8.79 12.08
C ILE A 448 5.05 10.31 11.90
N GLU A 449 3.96 10.97 12.30
CA GLU A 449 3.78 12.42 12.21
C GLU A 449 4.83 13.22 12.98
N SER A 450 5.34 12.71 14.11
CA SER A 450 6.41 13.38 14.86
C SER A 450 7.71 13.53 14.07
N ALA A 451 8.01 12.59 13.16
CA ALA A 451 9.17 12.65 12.28
C ALA A 451 8.94 13.48 10.99
N ASP A 452 7.69 13.93 10.74
CA ASP A 452 7.19 14.57 9.52
C ASP A 452 7.83 14.02 8.21
N PRO A 453 7.91 12.69 7.97
CA PRO A 453 8.73 12.10 6.91
C PRO A 453 8.06 12.14 5.53
N MET A 454 6.91 12.80 5.42
CA MET A 454 6.10 12.83 4.21
C MET A 454 5.61 14.25 3.89
N VAL A 455 5.56 14.60 2.61
CA VAL A 455 4.88 15.79 2.10
C VAL A 455 3.91 15.35 1.01
N HIS A 456 2.65 15.75 1.13
CA HIS A 456 1.64 15.52 0.11
C HIS A 456 1.35 16.82 -0.62
N PHE A 457 1.58 16.82 -1.93
CA PHE A 457 1.21 17.90 -2.83
C PHE A 457 0.02 17.47 -3.68
N VAL A 458 -1.05 18.25 -3.63
CA VAL A 458 -2.24 18.08 -4.47
C VAL A 458 -2.19 19.13 -5.57
N ALA A 459 -1.95 18.67 -6.79
CA ALA A 459 -2.00 19.47 -8.00
C ALA A 459 -3.45 19.56 -8.49
N ASP A 460 -3.88 20.77 -8.81
CA ASP A 460 -5.15 21.02 -9.48
C ASP A 460 -5.11 20.42 -10.90
N GLU A 461 -3.95 20.44 -11.56
CA GLU A 461 -3.78 19.98 -12.94
C GLU A 461 -2.61 19.03 -13.17
N GLU A 462 -2.71 18.26 -14.25
CA GLU A 462 -1.62 17.38 -14.66
C GLU A 462 -0.35 18.17 -15.03
N ARG A 463 -0.47 19.38 -15.60
CA ARG A 463 0.68 20.24 -15.94
C ARG A 463 1.45 20.70 -14.69
N GLU A 464 0.73 21.15 -13.65
CA GLU A 464 1.28 21.53 -12.34
C GLU A 464 2.03 20.36 -11.69
N ALA A 465 1.46 19.14 -11.71
CA ALA A 465 2.15 17.96 -11.19
C ALA A 465 3.45 17.64 -11.95
N HIS A 466 3.46 17.72 -13.29
CA HIS A 466 4.68 17.49 -14.08
C HIS A 466 5.75 18.56 -13.82
N TYR A 467 5.36 19.82 -13.63
CA TYR A 467 6.27 20.90 -13.25
C TYR A 467 6.91 20.64 -11.86
N VAL A 468 6.10 20.26 -10.87
CA VAL A 468 6.59 19.88 -9.53
C VAL A 468 7.53 18.67 -9.60
N LEU A 469 7.21 17.64 -10.39
CA LEU A 469 8.10 16.50 -10.62
C LEU A 469 9.43 16.94 -11.24
N ALA A 470 9.43 17.91 -12.18
CA ALA A 470 10.64 18.49 -12.77
C ALA A 470 11.54 19.17 -11.73
N ARG A 471 10.95 19.99 -10.86
CA ARG A 471 11.67 20.66 -9.77
C ARG A 471 12.24 19.64 -8.77
N LEU A 472 11.48 18.60 -8.41
CA LEU A 472 11.93 17.53 -7.51
C LEU A 472 13.10 16.70 -8.08
N PHE A 473 13.11 16.39 -9.39
CA PHE A 473 14.27 15.74 -10.03
C PHE A 473 15.49 16.65 -10.18
N SER A 474 15.28 17.97 -10.17
CA SER A 474 16.32 18.99 -10.38
C SER A 474 16.89 19.58 -9.08
N ILE A 475 16.44 19.09 -7.92
CA ILE A 475 16.84 19.61 -6.61
C ILE A 475 18.35 19.47 -6.40
N LYS A 476 19.00 20.56 -5.97
CA LYS A 476 20.40 20.57 -5.56
C LYS A 476 20.48 21.23 -4.19
N LEU A 477 20.91 20.47 -3.19
CA LEU A 477 21.06 21.02 -1.84
C LEU A 477 22.32 21.89 -1.80
N PRO A 478 22.27 23.09 -1.22
CA PRO A 478 23.46 23.91 -1.04
C PRO A 478 24.49 23.14 -0.19
N GLY A 479 25.73 23.08 -0.68
CA GLY A 479 26.83 22.50 0.07
C GLY A 479 27.06 23.28 1.38
N ARG A 480 27.38 22.58 2.48
CA ARG A 480 28.00 23.25 3.62
C ARG A 480 29.38 23.74 3.19
N SER A 481 29.84 24.84 3.78
CA SER A 481 30.90 25.75 3.32
C SER A 481 32.33 25.19 3.10
N ALA A 482 32.50 23.88 3.04
CA ALA A 482 33.77 23.19 2.76
C ALA A 482 33.61 21.87 1.95
N LEU A 483 32.40 21.51 1.50
CA LEU A 483 32.12 20.27 0.77
C LEU A 483 31.31 20.54 -0.52
N PRO A 484 31.47 19.73 -1.57
CA PRO A 484 30.67 19.84 -2.78
C PRO A 484 29.17 19.72 -2.50
N SER A 485 28.34 20.23 -3.43
CA SER A 485 26.87 20.23 -3.30
C SER A 485 26.33 18.83 -3.01
N ARG A 486 25.61 18.67 -1.89
CA ARG A 486 25.04 17.36 -1.50
C ARG A 486 24.05 16.91 -2.57
N GLN A 487 24.31 15.74 -3.12
CA GLN A 487 23.45 15.16 -4.14
C GLN A 487 22.24 14.49 -3.49
N VAL A 488 21.07 14.71 -4.08
CA VAL A 488 19.83 14.05 -3.66
C VAL A 488 19.55 12.90 -4.61
N GLN A 489 19.43 11.71 -4.04
CA GLN A 489 18.91 10.55 -4.74
C GLN A 489 17.38 10.63 -4.79
N VAL A 490 16.82 10.47 -5.98
CA VAL A 490 15.37 10.49 -6.24
C VAL A 490 14.94 9.10 -6.69
N GLU A 491 14.12 8.40 -5.90
CA GLU A 491 13.54 7.11 -6.28
C GLU A 491 12.07 7.25 -6.67
N LEU A 492 11.74 6.76 -7.87
CA LEU A 492 10.38 6.70 -8.39
C LEU A 492 10.10 5.33 -9.00
N ASN A 493 9.08 4.63 -8.51
CA ASN A 493 8.70 3.28 -8.97
C ASN A 493 9.87 2.26 -9.01
N GLY A 494 10.83 2.38 -8.09
CA GLY A 494 12.02 1.52 -8.05
C GLY A 494 13.14 1.92 -9.03
N HIS A 495 12.92 2.89 -9.91
CA HIS A 495 14.02 3.53 -10.64
C HIS A 495 14.69 4.57 -9.74
N ILE A 496 16.01 4.52 -9.67
CA ILE A 496 16.83 5.39 -8.82
C ILE A 496 17.55 6.38 -9.74
N PHE A 497 17.34 7.66 -9.46
CA PHE A 497 17.90 8.78 -10.20
C PHE A 497 18.89 9.56 -9.32
N LEU A 498 19.95 10.05 -9.95
CA LEU A 498 20.96 10.91 -9.36
C LEU A 498 21.38 11.92 -10.43
N ASP A 499 21.45 13.20 -10.07
CA ASP A 499 21.53 14.35 -11.01
C ASP A 499 20.68 14.15 -12.29
N ARG A 500 19.38 13.88 -12.09
CA ARG A 500 18.35 13.67 -13.16
C ARG A 500 18.54 12.44 -14.05
N ARG A 501 19.64 11.70 -13.92
CA ARG A 501 19.97 10.50 -14.73
C ARG A 501 19.59 9.22 -14.00
N ARG A 502 19.05 8.23 -14.71
CA ARG A 502 18.69 6.92 -14.14
C ARG A 502 19.96 6.11 -13.89
N VAL A 503 20.32 5.82 -12.64
CA VAL A 503 21.50 5.00 -12.32
C VAL A 503 21.17 3.52 -12.39
N VAL A 504 20.11 3.09 -11.70
CA VAL A 504 19.78 1.67 -11.53
C VAL A 504 18.28 1.46 -11.30
N HIS A 505 17.81 0.24 -11.50
CA HIS A 505 16.43 -0.18 -11.21
C HIS A 505 16.43 -1.27 -10.13
N ARG A 506 15.57 -1.09 -9.11
CA ARG A 506 15.25 -2.10 -8.10
C ARG A 506 13.77 -2.49 -8.17
N SER A 507 13.46 -3.66 -7.65
CA SER A 507 12.08 -4.11 -7.42
C SER A 507 11.28 -3.03 -6.66
N PRO A 508 10.14 -2.55 -7.19
CA PRO A 508 9.33 -1.52 -6.53
C PRO A 508 8.55 -2.05 -5.31
N TRP A 509 8.58 -3.37 -5.09
CA TRP A 509 7.73 -4.06 -4.14
C TRP A 509 7.93 -3.68 -2.67
N PRO A 510 9.17 -3.57 -2.14
CA PRO A 510 9.36 -3.13 -0.75
C PRO A 510 8.75 -1.76 -0.48
N MET A 511 8.94 -0.81 -1.40
CA MET A 511 8.37 0.56 -1.29
C MET A 511 6.85 0.58 -1.46
N ARG A 512 6.27 -0.34 -2.25
CA ARG A 512 4.80 -0.47 -2.42
C ARG A 512 4.10 -1.17 -1.26
N ILE A 513 4.77 -2.06 -0.53
CA ILE A 513 4.17 -2.82 0.58
C ILE A 513 4.47 -2.15 1.92
N LEU A 514 5.76 -1.95 2.21
CA LEU A 514 6.27 -1.44 3.49
C LEU A 514 6.32 0.08 3.55
N GLY A 515 6.30 0.75 2.38
CA GLY A 515 6.26 2.20 2.32
C GLY A 515 7.44 2.86 3.01
N ILE A 516 7.17 3.71 4.01
CA ILE A 516 8.21 4.43 4.77
C ILE A 516 9.15 3.54 5.60
N ILE A 517 8.79 2.27 5.85
CA ILE A 517 9.63 1.33 6.59
C ILE A 517 10.77 0.80 5.69
N ALA A 518 10.55 0.75 4.37
CA ALA A 518 11.54 0.25 3.42
C ALA A 518 12.76 1.19 3.38
N SER A 519 13.97 0.61 3.44
CA SER A 519 15.20 1.37 3.30
C SER A 519 15.32 1.98 1.89
N PRO A 520 15.93 3.17 1.75
CA PRO A 520 16.37 3.68 0.46
C PRO A 520 17.30 2.68 -0.23
N TYR A 521 17.46 2.80 -1.54
CA TYR A 521 18.51 2.05 -2.21
C TYR A 521 19.87 2.64 -1.88
N ASP A 522 20.80 1.81 -1.42
CA ASP A 522 22.19 2.20 -1.20
C ASP A 522 22.95 2.22 -2.53
N LEU A 523 23.27 3.42 -3.02
CA LEU A 523 23.97 3.65 -4.29
C LEU A 523 25.34 2.97 -4.36
N ALA A 524 26.02 2.72 -3.23
CA ALA A 524 27.30 2.01 -3.24
C ALA A 524 27.17 0.61 -3.86
N LYS A 525 26.01 -0.03 -3.72
CA LYS A 525 25.71 -1.34 -4.35
C LYS A 525 25.61 -1.27 -5.87
N ALA A 526 25.24 -0.12 -6.45
CA ALA A 526 25.27 0.06 -7.90
C ALA A 526 26.71 0.22 -8.41
N VAL A 527 27.54 0.99 -7.69
CA VAL A 527 28.96 1.17 -8.04
C VAL A 527 29.72 -0.16 -7.93
N TYR A 528 29.55 -0.91 -6.83
CA TYR A 528 30.22 -2.21 -6.62
C TYR A 528 29.72 -3.36 -7.47
N LYS A 529 28.50 -3.27 -8.04
CA LYS A 529 27.95 -4.32 -8.90
C LYS A 529 28.43 -4.20 -10.35
N MET A 530 29.02 -3.08 -10.75
CA MET A 530 29.67 -3.05 -12.05
C MET A 530 30.81 -4.06 -12.04
N PRO A 531 30.86 -5.00 -12.99
CA PRO A 531 32.13 -5.66 -13.24
C PRO A 531 33.13 -4.56 -13.53
N PHE A 532 34.27 -4.58 -12.84
CA PHE A 532 35.49 -4.09 -13.47
C PHE A 532 35.60 -4.94 -14.73
N GLY A 533 35.24 -4.37 -15.89
CA GLY A 533 35.55 -4.99 -17.15
C GLY A 533 37.06 -5.15 -17.17
N ASP A 534 37.53 -6.34 -17.52
CA ASP A 534 38.95 -6.63 -17.65
C ASP A 534 39.62 -5.50 -18.44
N GLY A 535 40.74 -4.98 -17.92
CA GLY A 535 41.41 -3.79 -18.46
C GLY A 535 41.94 -3.97 -19.89
N ASP A 536 41.93 -5.22 -20.35
CA ASP A 536 42.60 -5.78 -21.50
C ASP A 536 42.14 -5.23 -22.87
N VAL A 537 41.10 -4.38 -22.94
CA VAL A 537 40.53 -3.89 -24.22
C VAL A 537 40.69 -2.38 -24.47
N GLU A 538 40.89 -1.57 -23.42
CA GLU A 538 41.14 -0.11 -23.62
C GLU A 538 42.63 0.22 -23.61
N GLU A 539 43.47 -0.55 -22.92
CA GLU A 539 44.94 -0.41 -22.95
C GLU A 539 45.54 -0.88 -24.29
N GLU A 540 44.99 -1.96 -24.89
CA GLU A 540 45.40 -2.43 -26.24
C GLU A 540 45.08 -1.40 -27.35
N ARG A 541 44.13 -0.48 -27.14
CA ARG A 541 43.82 0.61 -28.08
C ARG A 541 44.69 1.85 -27.92
N LEU A 542 45.31 2.04 -26.75
CA LEU A 542 46.32 3.09 -26.55
C LEU A 542 47.70 2.61 -27.00
N GLY A 543 48.07 1.36 -26.71
CA GLY A 543 49.31 0.76 -27.25
C GLY A 543 49.37 0.75 -28.79
N LYS A 544 48.24 0.44 -29.46
CA LYS A 544 48.14 0.48 -30.93
C LYS A 544 48.10 1.88 -31.56
N LEU A 545 48.16 2.95 -30.75
CA LEU A 545 48.41 4.31 -31.24
C LEU A 545 49.85 4.76 -31.02
N GLU A 546 50.62 4.13 -30.13
CA GLU A 546 52.05 4.39 -29.95
C GLU A 546 52.93 3.52 -30.88
N GLU A 547 52.52 2.31 -31.25
CA GLU A 547 53.22 1.48 -32.26
C GLU A 547 53.26 2.09 -33.68
N GLY A 548 52.61 3.24 -33.90
CA GLY A 548 52.65 3.98 -35.16
C GLY A 548 53.88 4.87 -35.38
N HIS A 549 54.73 5.08 -34.37
CA HIS A 549 55.78 6.11 -34.47
C HIS A 549 57.06 5.89 -33.66
N GLU A 550 57.75 4.76 -33.79
CA GLU A 550 59.19 4.73 -33.50
C GLU A 550 60.00 3.75 -34.34
N ASP A 551 60.80 4.30 -35.28
CA ASP A 551 61.73 3.56 -36.13
C ASP A 551 63.14 4.19 -36.03
N ARG A 552 63.82 4.00 -34.89
CA ARG A 552 65.28 4.22 -34.78
C ARG A 552 65.98 3.61 -33.56
N LYS A 553 66.65 2.47 -33.82
CA LYS A 553 68.00 2.08 -33.31
C LYS A 553 68.37 2.35 -31.83
N GLY A 554 68.67 1.28 -31.07
CA GLY A 554 69.83 1.33 -30.15
C GLY A 554 69.87 0.40 -28.93
N ALA A 555 70.36 -0.83 -29.12
CA ALA A 555 71.27 -1.59 -28.23
C ALA A 555 71.01 -1.77 -26.70
N GLN A 556 71.08 -3.05 -26.30
CA GLN A 556 71.61 -3.60 -25.02
C GLN A 556 70.86 -3.33 -23.69
N GLY A 557 70.55 -4.43 -22.97
CA GLY A 557 70.07 -4.35 -21.58
C GLY A 557 69.43 -5.63 -21.01
N GLU A 558 69.99 -6.81 -21.25
CA GLU A 558 69.47 -8.06 -20.67
C GLU A 558 69.86 -8.19 -19.18
N VAL A 559 68.89 -8.10 -18.26
CA VAL A 559 69.03 -8.57 -16.87
C VAL A 559 67.74 -9.26 -16.42
N GLN A 560 67.82 -10.58 -16.21
CA GLN A 560 66.82 -11.32 -15.45
C GLN A 560 66.99 -11.03 -13.95
N LEU A 561 65.90 -10.91 -13.19
CA LEU A 561 65.89 -11.56 -11.87
C LEU A 561 64.49 -11.96 -11.40
N LYS A 562 64.44 -13.15 -10.81
CA LYS A 562 63.25 -13.89 -10.41
C LYS A 562 63.06 -13.76 -8.90
N ALA A 563 61.80 -13.64 -8.47
CA ALA A 563 61.21 -14.07 -7.19
C ALA A 563 62.11 -14.27 -5.93
N LEU A 564 61.69 -13.69 -4.80
CA LEU A 564 61.43 -14.37 -3.51
C LEU A 564 60.63 -13.35 -2.64
N ARG A 565 59.45 -13.62 -2.09
CA ARG A 565 59.01 -14.59 -1.04
C ARG A 565 58.95 -13.90 0.34
N THR A 566 57.75 -13.96 0.93
CA THR A 566 57.36 -13.79 2.35
C THR A 566 58.38 -13.23 3.34
N ASP A 567 57.94 -12.29 4.18
CA ASP A 567 58.00 -12.60 5.62
C ASP A 567 56.85 -12.03 6.45
N THR A 568 56.52 -12.81 7.48
CA THR A 568 55.56 -12.57 8.56
C THR A 568 56.07 -11.55 9.57
N PHE A 569 55.19 -10.80 10.23
CA PHE A 569 55.27 -10.20 11.60
C PHE A 569 54.10 -9.18 11.71
N GLN A 570 53.47 -8.90 12.85
CA GLN A 570 53.36 -9.63 14.13
C GLN A 570 52.05 -9.16 14.80
N SER A 571 51.41 -10.04 15.59
CA SER A 571 50.29 -9.66 16.46
C SER A 571 50.75 -8.79 17.63
N ASN A 572 49.96 -7.80 18.03
CA ASN A 572 49.98 -7.28 19.40
C ASN A 572 48.56 -7.00 19.88
N ASP A 573 48.09 -7.81 20.84
CA ASP A 573 46.93 -7.53 21.66
C ASP A 573 47.33 -6.61 22.82
N SER A 574 46.58 -5.52 23.03
CA SER A 574 46.24 -4.98 24.35
C SER A 574 45.07 -4.00 24.16
N SER A 575 43.87 -4.31 24.66
CA SER A 575 43.49 -4.26 26.08
C SER A 575 43.49 -2.85 26.64
N GLU A 576 42.40 -2.10 26.41
CA GLU A 576 41.88 -1.19 27.42
C GLU A 576 40.37 -1.02 27.26
N ALA A 577 39.63 -1.64 28.17
CA ALA A 577 38.24 -1.30 28.45
C ALA A 577 38.24 -0.61 29.81
N ASP A 578 37.72 0.62 29.90
CA ASP A 578 36.96 0.99 31.09
C ASP A 578 36.13 2.29 30.96
N LEU A 579 35.20 2.43 31.90
CA LEU A 579 34.46 3.64 32.29
C LEU A 579 33.75 4.48 31.19
N PHE A 580 32.42 4.47 31.25
CA PHE A 580 31.72 5.67 31.73
C PHE A 580 30.42 5.34 32.45
N HIS A 581 30.38 5.64 33.76
CA HIS A 581 29.24 5.35 34.63
C HIS A 581 28.39 6.62 34.81
N GLY A 582 27.08 6.50 34.55
CA GLY A 582 26.03 7.28 35.20
C GLY A 582 25.75 8.71 34.73
N GLN A 583 24.47 8.97 34.45
CA GLN A 583 23.74 9.88 35.35
C GLN A 583 22.24 9.55 35.44
N VAL A 584 21.79 9.23 36.65
CA VAL A 584 20.38 9.17 37.01
C VAL A 584 19.86 10.59 37.21
N ARG A 585 18.74 10.96 36.58
CA ARG A 585 17.93 12.10 37.03
C ARG A 585 16.48 11.70 37.22
N ARG A 586 16.05 11.80 38.48
CA ARG A 586 14.66 11.71 38.96
C ARG A 586 14.04 13.11 38.98
N SER A 587 12.74 13.18 39.27
CA SER A 587 11.93 14.41 39.44
C SER A 587 11.46 15.04 38.12
N THR A 588 10.22 15.55 37.98
CA THR A 588 9.27 15.95 39.04
C THR A 588 7.82 15.60 38.67
N TYR A 589 6.98 15.31 39.67
CA TYR A 589 5.52 15.32 39.54
C TYR A 589 5.00 16.73 39.28
N ALA A 590 3.87 16.83 38.56
CA ALA A 590 3.00 18.02 38.61
C ALA A 590 1.54 17.54 38.71
N SER A 591 0.86 18.00 39.76
CA SER A 591 -0.57 17.82 40.01
C SER A 591 -1.29 19.17 39.87
N GLY A 592 -2.59 19.15 39.57
CA GLY A 592 -3.42 20.34 39.42
C GLY A 592 -3.60 20.75 37.95
N ASP A 593 -4.78 21.23 37.51
CA ASP A 593 -5.99 21.55 38.26
C ASP A 593 -7.28 21.26 37.49
N SER A 594 -8.34 21.09 38.27
CA SER A 594 -9.74 21.03 37.82
C SER A 594 -10.38 22.41 37.80
N SER A 595 -10.92 22.86 36.66
CA SER A 595 -12.01 23.85 36.62
C SER A 595 -12.64 23.93 35.23
N THR A 596 -13.99 23.99 35.21
CA THR A 596 -14.93 24.17 34.06
C THR A 596 -14.89 23.12 32.96
#